data_AF-A0A7R9R1M3-F1
#
_entry.id   AF-A0A7R9R1M3-F1
#
_cell.length_a   1.000
_cell.length_b   1.000
_cell.length_c   1.000
_cell.angle_alpha   90.00
_cell.angle_beta   90.00
_cell.angle_gamma   90.00
#
_symmetry.space_group_name_H-M   'P 1'
#
loop_
_entity.id
_entity.type
_entity.pdbx_description
1 polymer ?
#
loop_
_entity_poly.entity_id
_entity_poly.type
_entity_poly.pdbx_seq_one_letter_code
_entity_poly.pdbx_strand_id
1 'polypeptide(L)'
;MNWFIGDETSIEWKNSLILEKQSLFSIGRDGIKECFTSHLLTLQEIAVHLCGLNRAVIEAIWSSLSLELLYLTNDDDERFSIQANPVILRNLTVQAANAPIGYPVFVSQPILINHLTS
;
A
#
# COMPACT_ATOMS: atom_id res chain seq x y z
N MET A 1 20.63 14.67 -18.57
CA MET A 1 19.74 13.82 -19.38
C MET A 1 18.61 13.34 -18.50
N ASN A 2 17.36 13.50 -18.93
CA ASN A 2 16.16 13.21 -18.12
C ASN A 2 15.70 11.74 -18.21
N TRP A 3 16.50 10.90 -18.85
CA TRP A 3 16.23 9.49 -19.07
C TRP A 3 17.30 8.61 -18.43
N PHE A 4 16.88 7.48 -17.89
CA PHE A 4 17.76 6.35 -17.60
C PHE A 4 17.28 5.14 -18.39
N ILE A 5 18.20 4.47 -19.07
CA ILE A 5 17.93 3.24 -19.79
C ILE A 5 18.93 2.21 -19.30
N GLY A 6 18.45 1.11 -18.72
CA GLY A 6 19.32 0.10 -18.15
C GLY A 6 18.56 -0.98 -17.40
N ASP A 7 19.31 -1.79 -16.66
CA ASP A 7 18.76 -2.85 -15.83
C ASP A 7 18.21 -2.30 -14.51
N GLU A 8 17.07 -2.81 -14.06
CA GLU A 8 16.40 -2.41 -12.81
C GLU A 8 17.17 -2.85 -11.58
N THR A 9 17.97 -3.90 -11.69
CA THR A 9 18.78 -4.40 -10.57
C THR A 9 20.06 -3.56 -10.35
N SER A 10 20.39 -2.70 -11.31
CA SER A 10 21.60 -1.88 -11.30
C SER A 10 21.57 -0.81 -10.19
N ILE A 11 22.76 -0.44 -9.70
CA ILE A 11 22.89 0.67 -8.74
C ILE A 11 22.52 2.01 -9.39
N GLU A 12 22.78 2.14 -10.69
CA GLU A 12 22.49 3.31 -11.50
C GLU A 12 20.98 3.54 -11.66
N TRP A 13 20.17 2.47 -11.69
CA TRP A 13 18.71 2.57 -11.66
C TRP A 13 18.24 3.16 -10.33
N LYS A 14 18.73 2.62 -9.20
CA LYS A 14 18.42 3.15 -7.86
C LYS A 14 18.84 4.61 -7.72
N ASN A 15 20.04 4.95 -8.18
CA ASN A 15 20.51 6.33 -8.18
C ASN A 15 19.63 7.23 -9.06
N SER A 16 19.14 6.72 -10.18
CA SER A 16 18.24 7.46 -11.07
C SER A 16 16.86 7.72 -10.46
N LEU A 17 16.37 6.82 -9.60
CA LEU A 17 15.15 7.04 -8.80
C LEU A 17 15.37 8.14 -7.75
N ILE A 18 16.48 8.11 -7.01
CA ILE A 18 16.82 9.11 -5.98
C ILE A 18 17.04 10.48 -6.60
N LEU A 19 17.62 10.53 -7.80
CA LEU A 19 17.81 11.77 -8.57
C LEU A 19 16.56 12.23 -9.32
N GLU A 20 15.41 11.60 -9.07
CA GLU A 20 14.11 12.00 -9.63
C GLU A 20 14.14 12.18 -11.15
N LYS A 21 14.79 11.25 -11.86
CA LYS A 21 14.79 11.32 -13.33
C LYS A 21 13.37 11.19 -13.88
N GLN A 22 13.07 12.04 -14.86
CA GLN A 22 11.74 12.13 -15.47
C GLN A 22 11.24 10.78 -16.03
N SER A 23 12.13 10.01 -16.65
CA SER A 23 11.79 8.72 -17.25
C SER A 23 12.87 7.68 -17.00
N LEU A 24 12.45 6.46 -16.66
CA LEU A 24 13.32 5.29 -16.56
C LEU A 24 12.74 4.17 -17.42
N PHE A 25 13.58 3.51 -18.21
CA PHE A 25 13.18 2.41 -19.08
C PHE A 25 14.10 1.21 -18.89
N SER A 26 13.51 0.03 -18.78
CA SER A 26 14.21 -1.23 -18.63
C SER A 26 13.61 -2.30 -19.54
N ILE A 27 14.44 -3.28 -19.90
CA ILE A 27 13.99 -4.52 -20.55
C ILE A 27 14.50 -5.69 -19.70
N GLY A 28 13.57 -6.53 -19.26
CA GLY A 28 13.85 -7.77 -18.54
C GLY A 28 13.48 -9.00 -19.36
N ARG A 29 13.91 -10.17 -18.91
CA ARG A 29 13.47 -11.46 -19.44
C ARG A 29 12.78 -12.24 -18.33
N ASP A 30 11.51 -12.58 -18.53
CA ASP A 30 10.77 -13.49 -17.67
C ASP A 30 11.19 -14.92 -18.01
N GLY A 31 12.01 -15.53 -17.15
CA GLY A 31 12.50 -16.90 -17.31
C GLY A 31 11.42 -17.98 -17.13
N ILE A 32 10.25 -17.64 -16.61
CA ILE A 32 9.13 -18.58 -16.44
C ILE A 32 8.27 -18.60 -17.71
N LYS A 33 8.08 -17.43 -18.34
CA LYS A 33 7.23 -17.26 -19.52
C LYS A 33 7.99 -17.23 -20.84
N GLU A 34 9.32 -17.31 -20.82
CA GLU A 34 10.19 -17.22 -22.01
C GLU A 34 9.90 -15.95 -22.85
N CYS A 35 9.54 -14.86 -22.18
CA CYS A 35 9.12 -13.61 -22.82
C CYS A 35 9.97 -12.44 -22.32
N PHE A 36 10.14 -11.43 -23.18
CA PHE A 36 10.75 -10.17 -22.78
C PHE A 36 9.68 -9.26 -22.18
N THR A 37 10.00 -8.63 -21.06
CA THR A 37 9.19 -7.59 -20.43
C THR A 37 9.87 -6.25 -20.58
N SER A 38 9.09 -5.18 -20.68
CA SER A 38 9.61 -3.82 -20.67
C SER A 38 8.89 -3.03 -19.59
N HIS A 39 9.63 -2.27 -18.79
CA HIS A 39 9.03 -1.34 -17.85
C HIS A 39 9.43 0.09 -18.21
N LEU A 40 8.44 0.97 -18.20
CA LEU A 40 8.61 2.41 -18.37
C LEU A 40 8.04 3.10 -17.13
N LEU A 41 8.89 3.75 -16.37
CA LEU A 41 8.51 4.59 -15.25
C LEU A 41 8.62 6.06 -15.67
N THR A 42 7.58 6.84 -15.38
CA THR A 42 7.58 8.28 -15.57
C THR A 42 7.28 8.97 -14.27
N LEU A 43 8.13 9.92 -13.87
CA LEU A 43 7.87 10.77 -12.73
C LEU A 43 6.73 11.73 -13.05
N GLN A 44 5.69 11.73 -12.23
CA GLN A 44 4.51 12.57 -12.41
C GLN A 44 4.10 13.17 -11.08
N GLU A 45 3.75 14.44 -11.10
CA GLU A 45 3.00 15.05 -10.00
C GLU A 45 1.57 14.52 -10.06
N ILE A 46 1.11 13.92 -8.95
CA ILE A 46 -0.26 13.44 -8.80
C ILE A 46 -0.95 14.24 -7.70
N ALA A 47 -2.18 14.68 -7.96
CA ALA A 47 -3.00 15.28 -6.93
C ALA A 47 -3.43 14.19 -5.94
N VAL A 48 -2.98 14.32 -4.68
CA VAL A 48 -3.36 13.41 -3.60
C VAL A 48 -4.45 14.05 -2.74
N HIS A 49 -5.42 13.25 -2.33
CA HIS A 49 -6.45 13.67 -1.39
C HIS A 49 -6.05 13.23 0.01
N LEU A 50 -5.90 14.20 0.92
CA LEU A 50 -5.67 13.93 2.32
C LEU A 50 -7.02 13.90 3.05
N CYS A 51 -7.30 12.80 3.75
CA CYS A 51 -8.50 12.66 4.56
C CYS A 51 -8.12 12.20 5.99
N GLY A 52 -8.82 12.76 6.98
CA GLY A 52 -8.73 12.33 8.36
C GLY A 52 -9.94 11.47 8.71
N LEU A 53 -9.70 10.29 9.28
CA LEU A 53 -10.76 9.44 9.83
C LEU A 53 -10.79 9.57 11.35
N ASN A 54 -11.99 9.53 11.92
CA ASN A 54 -12.15 9.52 13.36
C ASN A 54 -11.64 8.19 13.93
N ARG A 55 -10.75 8.26 14.93
CA ARG A 55 -10.18 7.09 15.62
C ARG A 55 -11.25 6.13 16.13
N ALA A 56 -12.32 6.63 16.73
CA ALA A 56 -13.39 5.80 17.30
C ALA A 56 -14.11 4.97 16.23
N VAL A 57 -14.22 5.49 15.00
CA VAL A 57 -14.78 4.75 13.86
C VAL A 57 -13.87 3.59 13.47
N ILE A 58 -12.56 3.84 13.43
CA ILE A 58 -11.56 2.81 13.11
C ILE A 58 -11.58 1.70 14.17
N GLU A 59 -11.54 2.09 15.45
CA GLU A 59 -11.59 1.15 16.57
C GLU A 59 -12.88 0.32 16.57
N ALA A 60 -14.04 0.94 16.32
CA ALA A 60 -15.31 0.23 16.22
C ALA A 60 -15.32 -0.80 15.08
N ILE A 61 -14.80 -0.45 13.90
CA ILE A 61 -14.69 -1.38 12.76
C ILE A 61 -13.80 -2.57 13.13
N TRP A 62 -12.64 -2.33 13.72
CA TRP A 62 -11.70 -3.39 14.11
C TRP A 62 -12.24 -4.28 15.22
N SER A 63 -12.92 -3.71 16.22
CA SER A 63 -13.59 -4.48 17.28
C SER A 63 -14.72 -5.34 16.71
N SER A 64 -15.55 -4.80 15.81
CA SER A 64 -16.62 -5.56 15.15
C SER A 64 -16.05 -6.74 14.35
N LEU A 65 -14.97 -6.52 13.60
CA LEU A 65 -14.32 -7.56 12.83
C LEU A 65 -13.67 -8.63 13.73
N SER A 66 -13.09 -8.21 14.87
CA SER A 66 -12.56 -9.13 15.87
C SER A 66 -13.66 -10.03 16.45
N LEU A 67 -14.82 -9.45 16.77
CA LEU A 67 -15.98 -10.18 17.26
C LEU A 67 -16.45 -11.23 16.24
N GLU A 68 -16.61 -10.79 15.00
CA GLU A 68 -17.10 -11.63 13.91
C GLU A 68 -16.18 -12.84 13.63
N LEU A 69 -14.88 -12.59 13.47
CA LEU A 69 -13.93 -13.64 13.08
C LEU A 69 -13.55 -14.55 14.25
N LEU A 70 -13.36 -14.00 15.46
CA LEU A 70 -12.83 -14.77 16.59
C LEU A 70 -13.93 -15.41 17.45
N TYR A 71 -15.10 -14.79 17.56
CA TYR A 71 -16.14 -15.23 18.48
C TYR A 71 -17.39 -15.75 17.79
N LEU A 72 -17.75 -15.21 16.63
CA LEU A 72 -18.89 -15.70 15.83
C LEU A 72 -18.47 -16.74 14.78
N THR A 73 -17.16 -17.02 14.67
CA THR A 73 -16.58 -18.03 13.78
C THR A 73 -17.12 -17.93 12.35
N ASN A 74 -17.26 -16.69 11.85
CA ASN A 74 -17.69 -16.50 10.47
C ASN A 74 -16.60 -17.03 9.52
N ASP A 75 -16.93 -18.09 8.77
CA ASP A 75 -16.05 -18.79 7.82
C ASP A 75 -16.44 -18.48 6.36
N ASP A 76 -17.19 -17.40 6.13
CA ASP A 76 -17.57 -16.96 4.80
C ASP A 76 -16.34 -16.46 4.02
N ASP A 77 -15.94 -17.25 3.02
CA ASP A 77 -14.85 -16.95 2.10
C ASP A 77 -15.13 -15.72 1.22
N GLU A 78 -16.40 -15.28 1.09
CA GLU A 78 -16.78 -14.04 0.43
C GLU A 78 -16.50 -12.83 1.34
N ARG A 79 -15.22 -12.62 1.68
CA ARG A 79 -14.74 -11.57 2.59
C ARG A 79 -15.19 -10.17 2.12
N PHE A 80 -16.30 -9.67 2.67
CA PHE A 80 -16.76 -8.27 2.81
C PHE A 80 -16.19 -7.19 1.88
N SER A 81 -15.99 -7.48 0.59
CA SER A 81 -15.75 -6.44 -0.43
C SER A 81 -17.06 -5.77 -0.86
N ILE A 82 -18.20 -6.31 -0.43
CA ILE A 82 -19.52 -5.98 -0.96
C ILE A 82 -20.17 -4.73 -0.34
N GLN A 83 -19.62 -4.18 0.75
CA GLN A 83 -20.09 -2.88 1.25
C GLN A 83 -18.91 -1.96 1.54
N ALA A 84 -18.24 -1.54 0.46
CA ALA A 84 -17.39 -0.37 0.48
C ALA A 84 -18.22 0.83 0.95
N ASN A 85 -18.10 1.21 2.22
CA ASN A 85 -18.56 2.52 2.67
C ASN A 85 -17.42 3.52 2.39
N PRO A 86 -17.50 4.31 1.30
CA PRO A 86 -16.40 5.18 0.89
C PRO A 86 -16.16 6.33 1.87
N VAL A 87 -17.15 6.69 2.70
CA VAL A 87 -17.02 7.77 3.68
C VAL A 87 -16.09 7.37 4.82
N ILE A 88 -16.22 6.14 5.31
CA ILE A 88 -15.38 5.61 6.40
C ILE A 88 -14.20 4.80 5.89
N LEU A 89 -14.06 4.66 4.56
CA LEU A 89 -13.00 3.89 3.90
C LEU A 89 -12.84 2.48 4.47
N ARG A 90 -13.96 1.81 4.76
CA ARG A 90 -14.03 0.54 5.51
C ARG A 90 -13.02 -0.50 5.02
N ASN A 91 -12.86 -0.65 3.70
CA ASN A 91 -11.93 -1.62 3.13
C ASN A 91 -10.47 -1.28 3.44
N LEU A 92 -10.07 -0.02 3.27
CA LEU A 92 -8.72 0.43 3.62
C LEU A 92 -8.46 0.27 5.12
N THR A 93 -9.45 0.61 5.96
CA THR A 93 -9.35 0.45 7.42
C THR A 93 -9.22 -1.02 7.82
N VAL A 94 -9.97 -1.93 7.20
CA VAL A 94 -9.88 -3.37 7.48
C VAL A 94 -8.53 -3.94 7.03
N GLN A 95 -8.04 -3.54 5.86
CA GLN A 95 -6.72 -3.95 5.37
C GLN A 95 -5.59 -3.47 6.28
N ALA A 96 -5.73 -2.28 6.87
CA ALA A 96 -4.76 -1.72 7.79
C ALA A 96 -4.75 -2.38 9.18
N ALA A 97 -5.71 -3.24 9.53
CA ALA A 97 -5.70 -3.95 10.79
C ALA A 97 -4.55 -4.96 10.86
N ASN A 98 -3.98 -5.16 12.04
CA ASN A 98 -2.93 -6.16 12.23
C ASN A 98 -3.45 -7.59 11.97
N ALA A 99 -2.55 -8.48 11.54
CA ALA A 99 -2.82 -9.92 11.51
C ALA A 99 -3.22 -10.40 12.93
N PRO A 100 -4.17 -11.35 13.08
CA PRO A 100 -4.76 -12.22 12.05
C PRO A 100 -5.99 -11.65 11.33
N ILE A 101 -6.42 -10.44 11.68
CA ILE A 101 -7.73 -9.88 11.33
C ILE A 101 -7.66 -9.09 10.01
N GLY A 102 -6.56 -8.35 9.81
CA GLY A 102 -6.27 -7.65 8.55
C GLY A 102 -5.03 -8.18 7.85
N TYR A 103 -4.61 -7.48 6.80
CA TYR A 103 -3.45 -7.82 5.96
C TYR A 103 -2.75 -6.53 5.52
N PRO A 104 -1.98 -5.88 6.41
CA PRO A 104 -1.39 -4.59 6.11
C PRO A 104 -0.31 -4.76 5.04
N VAL A 105 -0.43 -4.00 3.94
CA VAL A 105 0.53 -4.02 2.81
C VAL A 105 1.90 -3.52 3.24
N PHE A 106 1.94 -2.57 4.18
CA PHE A 106 3.15 -2.02 4.76
C PHE A 106 2.91 -1.61 6.21
N VAL A 107 3.81 -2.01 7.11
CA VAL A 107 3.81 -1.58 8.50
C VAL A 107 5.08 -0.79 8.73
N SER A 108 4.96 0.52 8.95
CA SER A 108 6.10 1.34 9.33
C SER A 108 6.61 0.92 10.72
N GLN A 109 7.90 1.12 11.00
CA GLN A 109 8.36 1.04 12.38
C GLN A 109 7.58 2.03 13.26
N PRO A 110 7.29 1.70 14.53
CA PRO A 110 6.58 2.60 15.43
C PRO A 110 7.28 3.96 15.50
N ILE A 111 6.56 5.02 15.21
CA ILE A 111 7.07 6.39 15.36
C ILE A 111 6.68 6.87 16.75
N LEU A 112 7.67 7.17 17.58
CA LEU A 112 7.43 7.81 18.87
C LEU A 112 7.06 9.28 18.62
N ILE A 113 5.78 9.62 18.75
CA ILE A 113 5.33 11.01 18.72
C ILE A 113 5.46 11.54 20.15
N ASN A 114 6.51 12.32 20.42
CA ASN A 114 6.63 13.05 21.68
C ASN A 114 5.58 14.15 21.70
N HIS A 115 4.49 13.95 22.44
CA HIS A 115 3.49 14.97 22.74
C HIS A 115 4.03 16.01 23.72
N LEU A 116 5.10 16.73 23.38
CA LEU A 116 5.59 17.87 24.15
C LEU A 116 6.24 18.90 23.21
N THR A 117 5.46 19.92 22.83
CA THR A 117 5.79 21.36 22.93
C THR A 117 4.74 22.16 22.16
N SER A 118 3.73 22.65 22.89
CA SER A 118 3.04 23.91 22.57
C SER A 118 3.69 25.02 23.38
#